data_AF-A0A524LVR0-F1
#
_entry.id   AF-A0A524LVR0-F1
#
_cell.length_a   1.000
_cell.length_b   1.000
_cell.length_c   1.000
_cell.angle_alpha   90.00
_cell.angle_beta   90.00
_cell.angle_gamma   90.00
#
_symmetry.space_group_name_H-M   'P 1'
#
loop_
_entity.id
_entity.type
_entity.pdbx_description
1 polymer ?
#
loop_
_entity_poly.entity_id
_entity_poly.type
_entity_poly.pdbx_seq_one_letter_code
_entity_poly.pdbx_strand_id
1 'polypeptide(L)' 'KQVTPENLEDQSDITRGISEFNSKVWNEKKSQNLSLKDSIKLEIPESLEAFKKDLKSMHNLLD' A
#
# COMPACT_ATOMS: atom_id res chain seq x y z
N LYS A 1 16.48 6.21 -28.17
CA LYS A 1 16.98 5.62 -26.91
C LYS A 1 16.19 4.35 -26.69
N GLN A 2 16.83 3.20 -26.89
CA GLN A 2 16.24 1.88 -26.70
C GLN A 2 16.10 1.68 -25.19
N VAL A 3 14.86 1.46 -24.71
CA VAL A 3 14.60 1.18 -23.30
C VAL A 3 15.19 -0.19 -22.98
N THR A 4 16.06 -0.24 -21.99
CA THR A 4 16.67 -1.46 -21.48
C THR A 4 15.56 -2.29 -20.79
N PRO A 5 15.54 -3.63 -20.96
CA PRO A 5 14.53 -4.51 -20.36
C PRO A 5 14.82 -4.77 -18.87
N GLU A 6 15.06 -3.70 -18.11
CA GLU A 6 15.40 -3.77 -16.69
C GLU A 6 14.09 -3.78 -15.90
N ASN A 7 13.76 -4.93 -15.32
CA ASN A 7 12.80 -5.10 -14.23
C ASN A 7 11.29 -4.89 -14.51
N LEU A 8 10.75 -5.57 -15.54
CA LEU A 8 9.29 -5.74 -15.67
C LEU A 8 8.68 -6.60 -14.54
N GLU A 9 9.43 -7.59 -14.03
CA GLU A 9 8.98 -8.47 -12.94
C GLU A 9 8.88 -7.71 -11.60
N ASP A 10 9.88 -6.87 -11.31
CA ASP A 10 9.95 -6.03 -10.11
C ASP A 10 8.78 -5.02 -10.01
N GLN A 11 8.37 -4.44 -11.15
CA GLN A 11 7.19 -3.58 -11.20
C GLN A 11 5.89 -4.35 -10.92
N SER A 12 5.83 -5.62 -11.31
CA SER A 12 4.67 -6.47 -11.03
C SER A 12 4.54 -6.77 -9.54
N ASP A 13 5.68 -6.95 -8.85
CA ASP A 13 5.72 -7.23 -7.41
C ASP A 13 5.33 -6.01 -6.57
N ILE A 14 5.85 -4.82 -6.91
CA ILE A 14 5.46 -3.58 -6.24
C ILE A 14 3.98 -3.28 -6.44
N THR A 15 3.48 -3.38 -7.68
CA THR A 15 2.07 -3.12 -8.00
C THR A 15 1.14 -4.09 -7.26
N ARG A 16 1.53 -5.37 -7.20
CA ARG A 16 0.84 -6.40 -6.42
C ARG A 16 0.85 -6.06 -4.93
N GLY A 17 2.01 -5.72 -4.37
CA GLY A 17 2.15 -5.36 -2.96
C GLY A 17 1.27 -4.17 -2.57
N ILE A 18 1.22 -3.12 -3.40
CA ILE A 18 0.33 -1.96 -3.18
C ILE A 18 -1.14 -2.40 -3.20
N SER A 19 -1.53 -3.23 -4.17
CA SER A 19 -2.92 -3.70 -4.32
C SER A 19 -3.36 -4.57 -3.14
N GLU A 20 -2.49 -5.47 -2.69
CA GLU A 20 -2.70 -6.33 -1.52
C GLU A 20 -2.77 -5.50 -0.23
N PHE A 21 -1.87 -4.54 -0.06
CA PHE A 21 -1.88 -3.65 1.09
C PHE A 21 -3.16 -2.81 1.16
N ASN A 22 -3.59 -2.22 0.05
CA ASN A 22 -4.84 -1.46 -0.02
C ASN A 22 -6.05 -2.31 0.37
N SER A 23 -6.11 -3.54 -0.14
CA SER A 23 -7.18 -4.49 0.18
C SER A 23 -7.16 -4.89 1.66
N LYS A 24 -5.97 -5.13 2.22
CA LYS A 24 -5.76 -5.44 3.65
C LYS A 24 -6.28 -4.29 4.53
N VAL A 25 -5.91 -3.05 4.21
CA VAL A 25 -6.33 -1.87 4.97
C VAL A 25 -7.86 -1.73 4.98
N TRP A 26 -8.50 -1.89 3.83
CA TRP A 26 -9.97 -1.80 3.75
C TRP A 26 -10.69 -2.92 4.50
N ASN A 27 -10.18 -4.14 4.41
CA ASN A 27 -10.74 -5.28 5.15
C ASN A 27 -10.59 -5.09 6.66
N GLU A 28 -9.45 -4.60 7.11
CA GLU A 28 -9.19 -4.33 8.53
C GLU A 28 -10.11 -3.21 9.06
N LYS A 29 -10.26 -2.11 8.30
CA LYS A 29 -11.23 -1.04 8.66
C LYS A 29 -12.64 -1.61 8.76
N LYS A 30 -13.08 -2.39 7.77
CA LYS A 30 -14.41 -3.01 7.78
C LYS A 30 -14.59 -3.97 8.96
N SER A 31 -13.59 -4.77 9.29
CA SER A 31 -13.56 -5.68 10.44
C SER A 31 -13.76 -4.92 11.76
N GLN A 32 -13.16 -3.74 11.87
CA GLN A 32 -13.25 -2.87 13.04
C GLN A 32 -14.46 -1.91 13.00
N ASN A 33 -15.38 -2.08 12.04
CA ASN A 33 -16.52 -1.19 11.81
C ASN A 33 -16.13 0.29 11.56
N LEU A 34 -14.91 0.51 11.09
CA LEU A 34 -14.38 1.82 10.71
C LEU A 34 -14.79 2.17 9.27
N SER A 35 -15.07 3.44 9.03
CA SER A 35 -15.29 3.96 7.69
C SER A 35 -13.96 4.06 6.92
N LEU A 36 -14.03 4.20 5.60
CA LEU A 36 -12.83 4.39 4.76
C LEU A 36 -12.02 5.63 5.15
N LYS A 37 -12.68 6.64 5.73
CA LYS A 37 -12.05 7.90 6.15
C LYS A 37 -11.42 7.83 7.54
N ASP A 38 -11.81 6.85 8.35
CA ASP A 38 -11.27 6.71 9.69
C ASP A 38 -9.79 6.36 9.64
N SER A 39 -9.08 6.76 10.70
CA SER A 39 -7.67 6.45 10.85
C SER A 39 -7.50 5.02 11.37
N ILE A 40 -6.42 4.36 10.95
CA ILE A 40 -6.13 2.99 11.38
C ILE A 40 -4.63 2.79 11.59
N LYS A 41 -4.26 1.99 12.60
CA LYS A 41 -2.86 1.64 12.84
C LYS A 41 -2.52 0.34 12.11
N LEU A 42 -1.71 0.45 11.06
CA LEU A 42 -1.21 -0.69 10.29
C LEU A 42 0.25 -0.43 9.91
N GLU A 43 1.07 -1.48 10.01
CA GLU A 43 2.46 -1.42 9.58
C GLU A 43 2.57 -1.59 8.06
N ILE A 44 3.34 -0.70 7.44
CA ILE A 44 3.63 -0.73 6.01
C ILE A 44 4.85 -1.63 5.80
N PRO A 45 4.78 -2.63 4.90
CA PRO A 45 5.90 -3.52 4.65
C PRO A 45 7.09 -2.75 4.03
N GLU A 46 8.31 -3.19 4.33
CA GLU A 46 9.55 -2.55 3.88
C GLU A 46 9.66 -2.44 2.35
N SER A 47 9.10 -3.41 1.63
CA SER A 47 9.02 -3.39 0.16
C SER A 47 8.19 -2.23 -0.40
N LEU A 48 7.31 -1.64 0.41
CA LEU A 48 6.47 -0.48 0.07
C LEU A 48 6.89 0.79 0.80
N GLU A 49 8.07 0.79 1.44
CA GLU A 49 8.57 1.95 2.18
C GLU A 49 8.69 3.19 1.28
N ALA A 50 9.03 2.99 0.00
CA ALA A 50 9.07 4.05 -1.01
C ALA A 50 7.71 4.76 -1.20
N PHE A 51 6.59 4.08 -0.91
CA PHE A 51 5.22 4.60 -1.03
C PHE A 51 4.60 4.91 0.33
N LYS A 52 5.35 4.78 1.44
CA LYS A 52 4.83 4.91 2.81
C LYS A 52 4.04 6.21 3.01
N LYS A 53 4.58 7.32 2.51
CA LYS A 53 3.97 8.65 2.63
C LYS A 53 2.61 8.73 1.93
N ASP A 54 2.52 8.16 0.73
CA ASP A 54 1.29 8.15 -0.06
C ASP A 54 0.25 7.20 0.54
N LEU A 55 0.68 5.99 0.92
CA LEU A 55 -0.18 4.99 1.59
C LEU A 55 -0.76 5.53 2.90
N LYS A 56 0.07 6.22 3.70
CA LYS A 56 -0.37 6.86 4.95
C LYS A 56 -1.39 7.96 4.71
N SER A 57 -1.17 8.80 3.69
CA SER A 57 -2.08 9.90 3.36
C SER A 57 -3.41 9.40 2.77
N MET A 58 -3.38 8.36 1.92
CA MET A 58 -4.59 7.79 1.33
C MET A 58 -5.48 7.08 2.35
N HIS A 59 -4.87 6.40 3.34
CA HIS A 59 -5.59 5.55 4.29
C HIS A 59 -5.68 6.10 5.70
N ASN A 60 -5.17 7.31 5.96
CA ASN A 60 -5.09 7.89 7.30
C ASN A 60 -4.40 6.94 8.29
N LEU A 61 -3.24 6.41 7.91
CA LEU A 61 -2.51 5.50 8.79
C LEU A 61 -1.91 6.27 9.97
N LEU A 62 -2.11 5.74 11.18
CA LEU A 62 -1.49 6.25 12.40
C LEU A 62 -0.06 5.73 12.51
N ASP A 63 0.86 6.56 13.03
CA ASP A 63 2.23 6.12 13.40
C ASP A 63 2.20 5.09 14.55
#